data_AF-A0A382EVV6-F1
#
_entry.id   AF-A0A382EVV6-F1
#
_cell.length_a   1.000
_cell.length_b   1.000
_cell.length_c   1.000
_cell.angle_alpha   90.00
_cell.angle_beta   90.00
_cell.angle_gamma   90.00
#
_symmetry.space_group_name_H-M   'P 1'
#
loop_
_entity.id
_entity.type
_entity.pdbx_description
1 polymer ?
#
loop_
_entity_poly.entity_id
_entity_poly.type
_entity_poly.pdbx_seq_one_letter_code
_entity_poly.pdbx_strand_id
1 'polypeptide(L)'
;VYLKYLFFIALFVIFLLPSFFSYADLFSKKQKELEVIEERIDSRVQDSKELEKKDKAVSSDIRKIQEALVRSAKLVQDGEIELNLIEGKINKESEALQERRQSIVSSRKTISQIFAALERIAIESPSRLIFYHDRPINKIHGMIVMRSYLRTLRERVSSLNSNFEKVTVMLDNMSVQKDQLIKNLKSFDSRREELKSLLEEKSVLSQKLNIERGKVTQKTTELRDDAESLERLIQSLQNKPTIKKSLDKQSNFKIAMKTVTP
;
A
#
# COMPACT_ATOMS: atom_id res chain seq x y z
N VAL A 1 -65.96 -64.17 -48.88
CA VAL A 1 -65.57 -63.48 -47.61
C VAL A 1 -64.07 -63.60 -47.28
N TYR A 2 -63.28 -64.48 -47.92
CA TYR A 2 -61.82 -64.57 -47.65
C TYR A 2 -60.91 -63.64 -48.47
N LEU A 3 -61.44 -62.85 -49.42
CA LEU A 3 -60.62 -61.99 -50.29
C LEU A 3 -60.32 -60.60 -49.72
N LYS A 4 -60.93 -60.22 -48.58
CA LYS A 4 -60.75 -58.89 -47.94
C LYS A 4 -59.68 -58.85 -46.84
N TYR A 5 -59.24 -60.00 -46.33
CA TYR A 5 -58.24 -60.06 -45.24
C TYR A 5 -56.79 -60.15 -45.73
N LEU A 6 -56.56 -60.44 -47.02
CA LEU A 6 -55.20 -60.55 -47.58
C LEU A 6 -54.58 -59.18 -47.85
N PHE A 7 -55.39 -58.13 -48.05
CA PHE A 7 -54.91 -56.77 -48.29
C PHE A 7 -54.53 -56.02 -47.00
N PHE A 8 -55.02 -56.45 -45.84
CA PHE A 8 -54.75 -55.80 -44.55
C PHE A 8 -53.42 -56.25 -43.92
N ILE A 9 -52.94 -57.46 -44.26
CA ILE A 9 -51.65 -57.99 -43.77
C ILE A 9 -50.48 -57.37 -44.55
N ALA A 10 -50.67 -56.96 -45.81
CA ALA A 10 -49.64 -56.31 -46.62
C ALA A 10 -49.32 -54.87 -46.18
N LEU A 11 -50.22 -54.20 -45.44
CA LEU A 11 -50.00 -52.82 -44.98
C LEU A 11 -49.31 -52.73 -43.60
N PHE A 12 -49.27 -53.82 -42.83
CA PHE A 12 -48.65 -53.83 -41.48
C PHE A 12 -47.17 -54.27 -41.48
N VAL A 13 -46.68 -54.84 -42.59
CA VAL A 13 -45.29 -55.33 -42.69
C VAL A 13 -44.28 -54.23 -43.09
N ILE A 14 -44.74 -53.07 -43.56
CA ILE A 14 -43.86 -51.94 -43.91
C ILE A 14 -43.48 -51.08 -42.67
N PHE A 15 -44.11 -51.31 -41.51
CA PHE A 15 -43.75 -50.61 -40.26
C PHE A 15 -42.75 -51.38 -39.37
N LEU A 16 -42.16 -52.46 -39.89
CA LEU A 16 -41.17 -53.30 -39.18
C LEU A 16 -39.85 -53.41 -39.95
N LEU A 17 -39.51 -52.38 -40.73
CA LEU A 17 -38.12 -52.13 -41.09
C LEU A 17 -37.48 -51.45 -39.88
N PRO A 18 -36.56 -52.10 -39.14
CA PRO A 18 -35.74 -51.37 -38.21
C PRO A 18 -35.00 -50.36 -39.07
N SER A 19 -35.24 -49.07 -38.85
CA SER A 19 -34.38 -48.02 -39.35
C SER A 19 -32.96 -48.49 -39.07
N PHE A 20 -32.22 -48.86 -40.12
CA PHE A 20 -30.78 -49.10 -40.05
C PHE A 20 -30.20 -47.73 -39.70
N PHE A 21 -30.22 -47.42 -38.40
CA PHE A 21 -29.56 -46.27 -37.83
C PHE A 21 -28.10 -46.50 -38.18
N SER A 22 -27.59 -45.74 -39.15
CA SER A 22 -26.26 -45.94 -39.70
C SER A 22 -25.25 -45.69 -38.58
N TYR A 23 -24.73 -46.79 -38.00
CA TYR A 23 -23.79 -46.74 -36.87
C TYR A 23 -22.49 -45.98 -37.22
N ALA A 24 -22.17 -45.85 -38.51
CA ALA A 24 -21.06 -45.06 -39.02
C ALA A 24 -21.28 -43.54 -38.84
N ASP A 25 -22.50 -43.03 -39.05
CA ASP A 25 -22.83 -41.61 -38.84
C ASP A 25 -22.78 -41.24 -37.36
N LEU A 26 -23.21 -42.16 -36.48
CA LEU A 26 -23.12 -41.99 -35.03
C LEU A 26 -21.66 -41.92 -34.55
N PHE A 27 -20.78 -42.77 -35.10
CA PHE A 27 -19.36 -42.78 -34.78
C PHE A 27 -18.67 -41.48 -35.23
N SER A 28 -18.89 -41.03 -36.47
CA SER A 28 -18.32 -39.78 -36.97
C SER A 28 -18.82 -38.56 -36.19
N LYS A 29 -20.09 -38.55 -35.78
CA LYS A 29 -20.65 -37.48 -34.94
C LYS A 29 -19.98 -37.42 -33.57
N LYS A 30 -19.73 -38.58 -32.94
CA LYS A 30 -19.05 -38.65 -31.63
C LYS A 30 -17.59 -38.24 -31.70
N GLN A 31 -16.88 -38.58 -32.78
CA GLN A 31 -15.51 -38.12 -33.01
C GLN A 31 -15.43 -36.58 -33.12
N LYS A 32 -16.38 -35.97 -33.84
CA LYS A 32 -16.49 -34.51 -33.97
C LYS A 32 -16.88 -33.84 -32.64
N GLU A 33 -17.74 -34.46 -31.84
CA GLU A 33 -18.06 -33.99 -30.49
C GLU A 33 -16.82 -34.01 -29.57
N LEU A 34 -15.98 -35.04 -29.65
CA LEU A 34 -14.72 -35.13 -28.89
C LEU A 34 -13.74 -34.03 -29.28
N GLU A 35 -13.48 -33.84 -30.58
CA GLU A 35 -12.58 -32.79 -31.09
C GLU A 35 -13.00 -31.38 -30.62
N VAL A 36 -14.31 -31.10 -30.64
CA VAL A 36 -14.87 -29.83 -30.16
C VAL A 36 -14.72 -29.66 -28.63
N ILE A 37 -14.71 -30.75 -27.86
CA ILE A 37 -14.49 -30.70 -26.41
C ILE A 37 -13.00 -30.52 -26.11
N GLU A 38 -12.11 -31.20 -26.82
CA GLU A 38 -10.66 -31.04 -26.70
C GLU A 38 -10.23 -29.60 -27.00
N GLU A 39 -10.72 -28.99 -28.08
CA GLU A 39 -10.45 -27.59 -28.41
C GLU A 39 -10.93 -26.63 -27.29
N ARG A 40 -12.09 -26.91 -26.69
CA ARG A 40 -12.58 -26.14 -25.54
C ARG A 40 -11.73 -26.33 -24.29
N ILE A 41 -11.22 -27.53 -24.04
CA ILE A 41 -10.30 -27.80 -22.92
C ILE A 41 -9.03 -26.98 -23.11
N ASP A 42 -8.44 -26.99 -24.31
CA ASP A 42 -7.21 -26.26 -24.60
C ASP A 42 -7.39 -24.75 -24.44
N SER A 43 -8.48 -24.19 -24.96
CA SER A 43 -8.84 -22.78 -24.75
C SER A 43 -8.96 -22.44 -23.26
N ARG A 44 -9.66 -23.27 -22.46
CA ARG A 44 -9.79 -23.02 -21.01
C ARG A 44 -8.48 -23.15 -20.25
N VAL A 45 -7.59 -24.06 -20.67
CA VAL A 45 -6.25 -24.18 -20.09
C VAL A 45 -5.43 -22.92 -20.36
N GLN A 46 -5.58 -22.30 -21.54
CA GLN A 46 -4.94 -21.01 -21.83
C GLN A 46 -5.52 -19.88 -20.95
N ASP A 47 -6.85 -19.79 -20.83
CA ASP A 47 -7.51 -18.81 -19.96
C ASP A 47 -7.05 -18.96 -18.49
N SER A 48 -6.96 -20.20 -18.01
CA SER A 48 -6.50 -20.52 -16.66
C SER A 48 -5.06 -20.03 -16.42
N LYS A 49 -4.17 -20.24 -17.39
CA LYS A 49 -2.78 -19.74 -17.33
C LYS A 49 -2.73 -18.21 -17.31
N GLU A 50 -3.59 -17.53 -18.06
CA GLU A 50 -3.66 -16.06 -18.05
C GLU A 50 -4.17 -15.54 -16.69
N LEU A 51 -5.22 -16.15 -16.15
CA LEU A 51 -5.73 -15.84 -14.81
C LEU A 51 -4.67 -16.06 -13.73
N GLU A 52 -3.88 -17.13 -13.82
CA GLU A 52 -2.77 -17.38 -12.90
C GLU A 52 -1.70 -16.28 -12.96
N LYS A 53 -1.35 -15.82 -14.16
CA LYS A 53 -0.41 -14.69 -14.34
C LYS A 53 -0.96 -13.41 -13.71
N LYS A 54 -2.24 -13.10 -13.93
CA LYS A 54 -2.91 -11.94 -13.33
C LYS A 54 -2.92 -12.03 -11.80
N ASP A 55 -3.24 -13.19 -11.24
CA ASP A 55 -3.27 -13.41 -9.79
C ASP A 55 -1.88 -13.25 -9.15
N LYS A 56 -0.82 -13.78 -9.79
CA LYS A 56 0.57 -13.58 -9.35
C LYS A 56 0.97 -12.10 -9.38
N ALA A 57 0.57 -11.37 -10.42
CA ALA A 57 0.83 -9.93 -10.52
C ALA A 57 0.11 -9.16 -9.40
N VAL A 58 -1.19 -9.41 -9.18
CA VAL A 58 -1.97 -8.78 -8.12
C VAL A 58 -1.41 -9.12 -6.73
N SER A 59 -1.01 -10.37 -6.49
CA SER A 59 -0.40 -10.79 -5.23
C SER A 59 0.93 -10.08 -4.97
N SER A 60 1.75 -9.90 -6.01
CA SER A 60 2.98 -9.10 -5.94
C SER A 60 2.67 -7.63 -5.62
N ASP A 61 1.66 -7.04 -6.28
CA ASP A 61 1.24 -5.66 -6.01
C ASP A 61 0.79 -5.48 -4.55
N ILE A 62 -0.04 -6.40 -4.04
CA ILE A 62 -0.50 -6.40 -2.64
C ILE A 62 0.69 -6.39 -1.68
N ARG A 63 1.69 -7.26 -1.90
CA ARG A 63 2.91 -7.30 -1.08
C ARG A 63 3.66 -5.97 -1.11
N LYS A 64 3.86 -5.39 -2.30
CA LYS A 64 4.53 -4.09 -2.45
C LYS A 64 3.78 -2.97 -1.74
N ILE A 65 2.45 -2.98 -1.80
CA ILE A 65 1.59 -2.00 -1.11
C ILE A 65 1.70 -2.18 0.41
N GLN A 66 1.66 -3.41 0.92
CA GLN A 66 1.84 -3.70 2.35
C GLN A 66 3.20 -3.23 2.87
N GLU A 67 4.27 -3.51 2.12
CA GLU A 67 5.61 -3.00 2.47
C GLU A 67 5.67 -1.46 2.43
N ALA A 68 5.01 -0.83 1.45
CA ALA A 68 4.94 0.63 1.37
C ALA A 68 4.17 1.22 2.55
N LEU A 69 3.10 0.58 3.01
CA LEU A 69 2.35 0.98 4.21
C LEU A 69 3.23 0.91 5.46
N VAL A 70 3.98 -0.19 5.64
CA VAL A 70 4.90 -0.35 6.77
C VAL A 70 5.99 0.72 6.73
N ARG A 71 6.61 0.96 5.57
CA ARG A 71 7.61 2.03 5.40
C ARG A 71 7.02 3.40 5.72
N SER A 72 5.81 3.70 5.23
CA SER A 72 5.13 4.98 5.50
C SER A 72 4.83 5.15 6.98
N ALA A 73 4.36 4.10 7.66
CA ALA A 73 4.11 4.13 9.10
C ALA A 73 5.39 4.39 9.91
N LYS A 74 6.51 3.78 9.50
CA LYS A 74 7.81 4.04 10.11
C LYS A 74 8.27 5.47 9.90
N LEU A 75 8.12 6.03 8.69
CA LEU A 75 8.46 7.43 8.42
C LEU A 75 7.62 8.41 9.26
N VAL A 76 6.34 8.11 9.47
CA VAL A 76 5.48 8.90 10.37
C VAL A 76 5.98 8.80 11.80
N GLN A 77 6.24 7.59 12.31
CA GLN A 77 6.74 7.39 13.67
C GLN A 77 8.09 8.09 13.91
N ASP A 78 9.04 7.94 12.99
CA ASP A 78 10.36 8.57 13.08
C ASP A 78 10.22 10.10 13.07
N GLY A 79 9.33 10.63 12.22
CA GLY A 79 9.03 12.07 12.16
C GLY A 79 8.31 12.60 13.40
N GLU A 80 7.42 11.82 14.04
CA GLU A 80 6.78 12.20 15.32
C GLU A 80 7.81 12.25 16.47
N ILE A 81 8.77 11.34 16.48
CA ILE A 81 9.89 11.38 17.45
C ILE A 81 10.73 12.63 17.23
N GLU A 82 11.10 12.94 15.99
CA GLU A 82 11.85 14.15 15.66
C GLU A 82 11.06 15.42 16.03
N LEU A 83 9.76 15.44 15.77
CA LEU A 83 8.88 16.56 16.12
C LEU A 83 8.88 16.81 17.63
N ASN A 84 8.68 15.75 18.42
CA ASN A 84 8.72 15.83 19.89
C ASN A 84 10.07 16.34 20.40
N LEU A 85 11.18 15.92 19.78
CA LEU A 85 12.52 16.40 20.14
C LEU A 85 12.71 17.88 19.81
N ILE A 86 12.23 18.34 18.65
CA ILE A 86 12.29 19.76 18.26
C ILE A 86 11.43 20.59 19.21
N GLU A 87 10.20 20.18 19.50
CA GLU A 87 9.29 20.88 20.42
C GLU A 87 9.87 20.95 21.84
N GLY A 88 10.45 19.85 22.34
CA GLY A 88 11.14 19.84 23.62
C GLY A 88 12.32 20.81 23.67
N LYS A 89 13.11 20.91 22.59
CA LYS A 89 14.22 21.89 22.48
C LYS A 89 13.70 23.33 22.44
N ILE A 90 12.67 23.60 21.65
CA ILE A 90 12.04 24.93 21.56
C ILE A 90 11.56 25.37 22.95
N ASN A 91 10.83 24.51 23.67
CA ASN A 91 10.30 24.83 25.00
C ASN A 91 11.43 25.12 25.98
N LYS A 92 12.45 24.25 26.03
CA LYS A 92 13.60 24.42 26.93
C LYS A 92 14.36 25.72 26.67
N GLU A 93 14.65 26.03 25.40
CA GLU A 93 15.36 27.27 25.06
C GLU A 93 14.49 28.52 25.32
N SER A 94 13.18 28.43 25.08
CA SER A 94 12.23 29.51 25.39
C SER A 94 12.15 29.80 26.89
N GLU A 95 12.05 28.77 27.72
CA GLU A 95 12.08 28.90 29.19
C GLU A 95 13.40 29.51 29.67
N ALA A 96 14.53 29.00 29.18
CA ALA A 96 15.85 29.54 29.53
C ALA A 96 16.01 31.02 29.12
N LEU A 97 15.45 31.43 27.98
CA LEU A 97 15.42 32.84 27.57
C LEU A 97 14.58 33.69 28.53
N GLN A 98 13.42 33.18 28.95
CA GLN A 98 12.53 33.88 29.88
C GLN A 98 13.20 34.07 31.24
N GLU A 99 13.83 33.04 31.80
CA GLU A 99 14.59 33.13 33.06
C GLU A 99 15.73 34.15 32.97
N ARG A 100 16.52 34.09 31.89
CA ARG A 100 17.60 35.07 31.64
C ARG A 100 17.08 36.49 31.57
N ARG A 101 15.93 36.70 30.90
CA ARG A 101 15.28 38.02 30.81
C ARG A 101 14.88 38.53 32.20
N GLN A 102 14.27 37.68 33.03
CA GLN A 102 13.89 38.03 34.40
C GLN A 102 15.12 38.38 35.26
N SER A 103 16.21 37.62 35.12
CA SER A 103 17.48 37.89 35.82
C SER A 103 18.09 39.26 35.47
N ILE A 104 17.98 39.71 34.22
CA ILE A 104 18.40 41.08 33.85
C ILE A 104 17.53 42.12 34.55
N VAL A 105 16.20 41.95 34.49
CA VAL A 105 15.26 42.90 35.06
C VAL A 105 15.48 43.04 36.57
N SER A 106 15.68 41.93 37.28
CA SER A 106 16.00 41.95 38.71
C SER A 106 17.35 42.62 38.98
N SER A 107 18.39 42.30 38.21
CA SER A 107 19.72 42.92 38.34
C SER A 107 19.67 44.44 38.14
N ARG A 108 18.91 44.91 37.14
CA ARG A 108 18.71 46.36 36.91
C ARG A 108 18.01 47.02 38.09
N LYS A 109 16.95 46.40 38.62
CA LYS A 109 16.20 46.90 39.78
C LYS A 109 17.10 47.04 41.01
N THR A 110 17.90 46.01 41.32
CA THR A 110 18.84 46.05 42.46
C THR A 110 19.85 47.19 42.31
N ILE A 111 20.38 47.40 41.10
CA ILE A 111 21.36 48.46 40.84
C ILE A 111 20.72 49.84 41.00
N SER A 112 19.52 50.06 40.46
CA SER A 112 18.77 51.29 40.67
C SER A 112 18.50 51.57 42.15
N GLN A 113 18.19 50.54 42.94
CA GLN A 113 18.00 50.68 44.39
C GLN A 113 19.30 51.07 45.12
N ILE A 114 20.43 50.46 44.76
CA ILE A 114 21.74 50.83 45.32
C ILE A 114 22.09 52.28 44.96
N PHE A 115 21.85 52.71 43.72
CA PHE A 115 22.05 54.10 43.32
C PHE A 115 21.19 55.08 44.13
N ALA A 116 19.90 54.80 44.26
CA ALA A 116 19.00 55.64 45.06
C ALA A 116 19.45 55.71 46.54
N ALA A 117 19.95 54.62 47.11
CA ALA A 117 20.50 54.60 48.46
C ALA A 117 21.78 55.45 48.59
N LEU A 118 22.70 55.35 47.62
CA LEU A 118 23.93 56.16 47.59
C LEU A 118 23.65 57.65 47.38
N GLU A 119 22.72 57.98 46.48
CA GLU A 119 22.27 59.35 46.24
C GLU A 119 21.62 59.94 47.50
N ARG A 120 20.77 59.16 48.17
CA ARG A 120 20.17 59.54 49.44
C ARG A 120 21.22 59.81 50.52
N ILE A 121 22.25 58.98 50.65
CA ILE A 121 23.37 59.20 51.59
C ILE A 121 24.13 60.49 51.22
N ALA A 122 24.35 60.74 49.93
CA ALA A 122 25.04 61.94 49.46
C ALA A 122 24.25 63.23 49.72
N ILE A 123 22.91 63.18 49.60
CA ILE A 123 22.01 64.34 49.75
C ILE A 123 21.59 64.57 51.21
N GLU A 124 21.30 63.52 51.99
CA GLU A 124 20.75 63.64 53.36
C GLU A 124 21.82 63.87 54.45
N SER A 125 23.12 63.85 54.15
CA SER A 125 24.16 64.08 55.16
C SER A 125 25.44 64.80 54.70
N PRO A 126 25.37 65.99 54.06
CA PRO A 126 26.55 66.82 53.83
C PRO A 126 27.26 67.20 55.15
N SER A 127 26.49 67.52 56.19
CA SER A 127 27.02 67.98 57.48
C SER A 127 27.52 66.87 58.41
N ARG A 128 27.06 65.61 58.27
CA ARG A 128 27.62 64.46 59.02
C ARG A 128 28.91 63.92 58.41
N LEU A 129 29.13 64.10 57.11
CA LEU A 129 30.36 63.72 56.43
C LEU A 129 31.56 64.62 56.76
N ILE A 130 31.32 65.82 57.30
CA ILE A 130 32.38 66.75 57.72
C ILE A 130 32.93 66.37 59.11
N PHE A 131 32.13 65.70 59.95
CA PHE A 131 32.53 65.31 61.31
C PHE A 131 32.94 63.83 61.47
N TYR A 132 32.75 63.00 60.43
CA TYR A 132 33.34 61.67 60.37
C TYR A 132 34.74 61.76 59.77
N HIS A 133 35.76 61.40 60.56
CA HIS A 133 37.18 61.29 60.16
C HIS A 133 37.45 60.13 59.18
N ASP A 134 36.52 59.83 58.28
CA ASP A 134 36.72 58.77 57.29
C ASP A 134 37.29 59.36 55.99
N ARG A 135 38.49 58.89 55.66
CA ARG A 135 39.41 59.52 54.71
C ARG A 135 38.75 59.68 53.33
N PRO A 136 38.97 60.79 52.60
CA PRO A 136 38.46 61.00 51.23
C PRO A 136 38.74 59.83 50.27
N ILE A 137 39.80 59.06 50.54
CA ILE A 137 40.17 57.85 49.80
C ILE A 137 39.05 56.80 49.80
N ASN A 138 38.29 56.61 50.88
CA ASN A 138 37.23 55.60 50.95
C ASN A 138 36.09 55.90 49.96
N LYS A 139 35.83 57.19 49.67
CA LYS A 139 34.84 57.62 48.67
C LYS A 139 35.30 57.30 47.25
N ILE A 140 36.58 57.54 46.96
CA ILE A 140 37.20 57.21 45.66
C ILE A 140 37.17 55.69 45.46
N HIS A 141 37.52 54.91 46.49
CA HIS A 141 37.43 53.45 46.46
C HIS A 141 36.00 52.96 46.19
N GLY A 142 34.99 53.54 46.85
CA GLY A 142 33.58 53.22 46.58
C GLY A 142 33.14 53.53 45.14
N MET A 143 33.55 54.67 44.59
CA MET A 143 33.27 55.03 43.18
C MET A 143 34.00 54.12 42.18
N ILE A 144 35.24 53.71 42.48
CA ILE A 144 36.00 52.77 41.65
C ILE A 144 35.32 51.40 41.62
N VAL A 145 34.91 50.89 42.78
CA VAL A 145 34.18 49.61 42.90
C VAL A 145 32.86 49.70 42.13
N MET A 146 32.09 50.78 42.30
CA MET A 146 30.83 50.97 41.57
C MET A 146 31.03 51.05 40.06
N ARG A 147 32.04 51.79 39.59
CA ARG A 147 32.38 51.89 38.16
C ARG A 147 32.76 50.52 37.59
N SER A 148 33.49 49.71 38.34
CA SER A 148 33.80 48.33 37.94
C SER A 148 32.55 47.47 37.82
N TYR A 149 31.62 47.57 38.77
CA TYR A 149 30.37 46.80 38.77
C TYR A 149 29.44 47.21 37.61
N LEU A 150 29.34 48.50 37.31
CA LEU A 150 28.61 49.02 36.13
C LEU A 150 29.22 48.54 34.82
N ARG A 151 30.55 48.49 34.72
CA ARG A 151 31.24 47.97 33.53
C ARG A 151 30.93 46.49 33.33
N THR A 152 31.09 45.69 34.38
CA THR A 152 30.75 44.25 34.36
C THR A 152 29.29 44.02 34.00
N LEU A 153 28.36 44.84 34.50
CA LEU A 153 26.95 44.76 34.11
C LEU A 153 26.75 45.08 32.62
N ARG A 154 27.39 46.14 32.11
CA ARG A 154 27.29 46.53 30.70
C ARG A 154 27.80 45.43 29.78
N GLU A 155 28.94 44.84 30.11
CA GLU A 155 29.52 43.69 29.39
C GLU A 155 28.56 42.49 29.44
N ARG A 156 27.99 42.18 30.61
CA ARG A 156 27.02 41.08 30.77
C ARG A 156 25.75 41.30 29.95
N VAL A 157 25.20 42.52 29.93
CA VAL A 157 24.02 42.86 29.12
C VAL A 157 24.34 42.78 27.62
N SER A 158 25.50 43.26 27.19
CA SER A 158 25.92 43.19 25.78
C SER A 158 26.10 41.74 25.31
N SER A 159 26.82 40.92 26.08
CA SER A 159 26.98 39.49 25.80
C SER A 159 25.63 38.77 25.73
N LEU A 160 24.72 39.10 26.66
CA LEU A 160 23.41 38.48 26.71
C LEU A 160 22.52 38.91 25.54
N ASN A 161 22.54 40.17 25.10
CA ASN A 161 21.83 40.60 23.88
C ASN A 161 22.31 39.84 22.63
N SER A 162 23.63 39.66 22.47
CA SER A 162 24.17 38.85 21.36
C SER A 162 23.72 37.40 21.45
N ASN A 163 23.67 36.82 22.66
CA ASN A 163 23.16 35.47 22.86
C ASN A 163 21.66 35.37 22.59
N PHE A 164 20.86 36.39 22.95
CA PHE A 164 19.43 36.45 22.65
C PHE A 164 19.18 36.41 21.14
N GLU A 165 19.88 37.23 20.38
CA GLU A 165 19.77 37.25 18.91
C GLU A 165 20.06 35.87 18.31
N LYS A 166 21.12 35.20 18.76
CA LYS A 166 21.46 33.84 18.33
C LYS A 166 20.36 32.83 18.65
N VAL A 167 19.81 32.85 19.87
CA VAL A 167 18.76 31.91 20.27
C VAL A 167 17.45 32.22 19.55
N THR A 168 17.09 33.49 19.32
CA THR A 168 15.91 33.86 18.53
C THR A 168 16.03 33.31 17.10
N VAL A 169 17.17 33.52 16.43
CA VAL A 169 17.41 32.96 15.09
C VAL A 169 17.35 31.43 15.10
N MET A 170 17.88 30.79 16.13
CA MET A 170 17.81 29.34 16.30
C MET A 170 16.37 28.85 16.49
N LEU A 171 15.56 29.53 17.31
CA LEU A 171 14.15 29.21 17.54
C LEU A 171 13.31 29.40 16.29
N ASP A 172 13.55 30.48 15.52
CA ASP A 172 12.88 30.70 14.24
C ASP A 172 13.20 29.57 13.25
N ASN A 173 14.48 29.20 13.13
CA ASN A 173 14.90 28.07 12.30
C ASN A 173 14.27 26.75 12.75
N MET A 174 14.19 26.50 14.06
CA MET A 174 13.52 25.31 14.61
C MET A 174 12.02 25.33 14.34
N SER A 175 11.37 26.49 14.40
CA SER A 175 9.95 26.62 14.06
C SER A 175 9.69 26.32 12.59
N VAL A 176 10.54 26.81 11.69
CA VAL A 176 10.46 26.49 10.25
C VAL A 176 10.67 24.99 10.01
N GLN A 177 11.64 24.37 10.67
CA GLN A 177 11.87 22.91 10.59
C GLN A 177 10.65 22.14 11.11
N LYS A 178 10.08 22.56 12.24
CA LYS A 178 8.86 21.99 12.82
C LYS A 178 7.70 22.03 11.83
N ASP A 179 7.44 23.19 11.23
CA ASP A 179 6.34 23.37 10.29
C ASP A 179 6.53 22.54 9.02
N GLN A 180 7.78 22.42 8.54
CA GLN A 180 8.10 21.55 7.41
C GLN A 180 7.89 20.07 7.75
N LEU A 181 8.29 19.65 8.95
CA LEU A 181 8.10 18.29 9.43
C LEU A 181 6.61 17.93 9.56
N ILE A 182 5.80 18.83 10.12
CA ILE A 182 4.34 18.66 10.20
C ILE A 182 3.71 18.51 8.80
N LYS A 183 4.15 19.31 7.82
CA LYS A 183 3.69 19.16 6.43
C LYS A 183 4.07 17.80 5.84
N ASN A 184 5.29 17.34 6.09
CA ASN A 184 5.75 16.03 5.62
C ASN A 184 4.95 14.89 6.26
N LEU A 185 4.71 14.94 7.58
CA LEU A 185 3.88 13.97 8.31
C LEU A 185 2.47 13.89 7.72
N LYS A 186 1.83 15.04 7.48
CA LYS A 186 0.51 15.09 6.84
C LYS A 186 0.51 14.49 5.43
N SER A 187 1.58 14.70 4.66
CA SER A 187 1.73 14.11 3.33
C SER A 187 1.89 12.58 3.41
N PHE A 188 2.66 12.07 4.38
CA PHE A 188 2.81 10.64 4.60
C PHE A 188 1.50 9.98 5.05
N ASP A 189 0.72 10.65 5.90
CA ASP A 189 -0.60 10.16 6.28
C ASP A 189 -1.56 10.10 5.08
N SER A 190 -1.60 11.14 4.25
CA SER A 190 -2.40 11.12 3.01
C SER A 190 -2.00 9.95 2.11
N ARG A 191 -0.69 9.75 1.92
CA ARG A 191 -0.16 8.64 1.12
C ARG A 191 -0.50 7.28 1.71
N ARG A 192 -0.53 7.17 3.04
CA ARG A 192 -0.93 5.95 3.74
C ARG A 192 -2.40 5.62 3.49
N GLU A 193 -3.30 6.61 3.52
CA GLU A 193 -4.72 6.39 3.21
C GLU A 193 -4.94 6.00 1.75
N GLU A 194 -4.23 6.62 0.79
CA GLU A 194 -4.22 6.20 -0.61
C GLU A 194 -3.77 4.74 -0.77
N LEU A 195 -2.68 4.36 -0.10
CA LEU A 195 -2.18 2.98 -0.13
C LEU A 195 -3.17 1.97 0.48
N LYS A 196 -3.89 2.34 1.54
CA LYS A 196 -4.95 1.49 2.12
C LYS A 196 -6.10 1.28 1.13
N SER A 197 -6.55 2.34 0.48
CA SER A 197 -7.60 2.25 -0.55
C SER A 197 -7.17 1.35 -1.71
N LEU A 198 -5.93 1.52 -2.20
CA LEU A 198 -5.36 0.66 -3.24
C LEU A 198 -5.23 -0.81 -2.78
N LEU A 199 -4.88 -1.04 -1.51
CA LEU A 199 -4.82 -2.39 -0.95
C LEU A 199 -6.19 -3.06 -0.96
N GLU A 200 -7.23 -2.33 -0.56
CA GLU A 200 -8.61 -2.83 -0.55
C GLU A 200 -9.09 -3.17 -1.97
N GLU A 201 -8.87 -2.27 -2.93
CA GLU A 201 -9.20 -2.50 -4.34
C GLU A 201 -8.51 -3.75 -4.89
N LYS A 202 -7.20 -3.89 -4.64
CA LYS A 202 -6.40 -5.04 -5.09
C LYS A 202 -6.82 -6.33 -4.39
N SER A 203 -7.21 -6.28 -3.12
CA SER A 203 -7.73 -7.43 -2.37
C SER A 203 -9.05 -7.93 -2.96
N VAL A 204 -9.97 -7.01 -3.28
CA VAL A 204 -11.23 -7.34 -3.96
C VAL A 204 -10.97 -7.94 -5.34
N LEU A 205 -10.01 -7.38 -6.10
CA LEU A 205 -9.62 -7.93 -7.40
C LEU A 205 -9.03 -9.34 -7.29
N SER A 206 -8.16 -9.58 -6.30
CA SER A 206 -7.60 -10.92 -6.04
C SER A 206 -8.70 -11.92 -5.70
N GLN A 207 -9.67 -11.54 -4.86
CA GLN A 207 -10.81 -12.41 -4.54
C GLN A 207 -11.64 -12.75 -5.79
N LYS A 208 -11.93 -11.76 -6.63
CA LYS A 208 -12.66 -11.98 -7.90
C LYS A 208 -11.90 -12.94 -8.84
N LEU A 209 -10.60 -12.73 -9.01
CA LEU A 209 -9.74 -13.61 -9.83
C LEU A 209 -9.72 -15.04 -9.26
N ASN A 210 -9.67 -15.20 -7.94
CA ASN A 210 -9.68 -16.51 -7.31
C ASN A 210 -11.00 -17.26 -7.55
N ILE A 211 -12.14 -16.56 -7.44
CA ILE A 211 -13.47 -17.12 -7.75
C ILE A 211 -13.55 -17.50 -9.24
N GLU A 212 -13.08 -16.64 -10.14
CA GLU A 212 -13.09 -16.90 -11.58
C GLU A 212 -12.22 -18.11 -11.95
N ARG A 213 -11.01 -18.19 -11.39
CA ARG A 213 -10.11 -19.34 -11.55
C ARG A 213 -10.75 -20.63 -11.02
N GLY A 214 -11.44 -20.58 -9.88
CA GLY A 214 -12.19 -21.73 -9.35
C GLY A 214 -13.26 -22.22 -10.33
N LYS A 215 -14.04 -21.31 -10.91
CA LYS A 215 -15.06 -21.63 -11.93
C LYS A 215 -14.45 -22.20 -13.21
N VAL A 216 -13.36 -21.63 -13.71
CA VAL A 216 -12.67 -22.13 -14.91
C VAL A 216 -12.10 -23.52 -14.66
N THR A 217 -11.49 -23.74 -13.49
CA THR A 217 -10.92 -25.03 -13.11
C THR A 217 -12.00 -26.10 -13.05
N GLN A 218 -13.11 -25.83 -12.35
CA GLN A 218 -14.24 -26.76 -12.25
C GLN A 218 -14.84 -27.10 -13.62
N LYS A 219 -15.07 -26.10 -14.48
CA LYS A 219 -15.60 -26.36 -15.83
C LYS A 219 -14.62 -27.13 -16.71
N THR A 220 -13.32 -26.94 -16.49
CA THR A 220 -12.28 -27.67 -17.24
C THR A 220 -12.20 -29.12 -16.77
N THR A 221 -12.41 -29.41 -15.48
CA THR A 221 -12.50 -30.79 -14.99
C THR A 221 -13.75 -31.48 -15.51
N GLU A 222 -14.92 -30.81 -15.49
CA GLU A 222 -16.16 -31.35 -16.06
C GLU A 222 -16.00 -31.71 -17.55
N LEU A 223 -15.40 -30.81 -18.35
CA LEU A 223 -15.13 -31.09 -19.77
C LEU A 223 -14.14 -32.23 -20.00
N ARG A 224 -13.15 -32.39 -19.12
CA ARG A 224 -12.19 -33.50 -19.19
C ARG A 224 -12.86 -34.83 -18.90
N ASP A 225 -13.72 -34.87 -17.89
CA ASP A 225 -14.50 -36.07 -17.53
C ASP A 225 -15.45 -36.45 -18.67
N ASP A 226 -16.10 -35.46 -19.31
CA ASP A 226 -16.94 -35.66 -20.49
C ASP A 226 -16.14 -36.19 -21.70
N ALA A 227 -14.95 -35.63 -21.96
CA ALA A 227 -14.06 -36.08 -23.02
C ALA A 227 -13.63 -37.54 -22.80
N GLU A 228 -13.22 -37.89 -21.58
CA GLU A 228 -12.81 -39.26 -21.22
C GLU A 228 -13.97 -40.25 -21.38
N SER A 229 -15.18 -39.86 -20.97
CA SER A 229 -16.40 -40.65 -21.14
C SER A 229 -16.73 -40.89 -22.63
N LEU A 230 -16.61 -39.85 -23.46
CA LEU A 230 -16.82 -39.96 -24.91
C LEU A 230 -15.75 -40.81 -25.58
N GLU A 231 -14.49 -40.69 -25.18
CA GLU A 231 -13.40 -41.50 -25.69
C GLU A 231 -13.64 -42.99 -25.39
N ARG A 232 -13.99 -43.32 -24.13
CA ARG A 232 -14.37 -44.68 -23.73
C ARG A 232 -15.57 -45.20 -24.54
N LEU A 233 -16.56 -44.34 -24.81
CA LEU A 233 -17.72 -44.70 -25.63
C LEU A 233 -17.31 -44.98 -27.09
N ILE A 234 -16.49 -44.13 -27.69
CA ILE A 234 -15.95 -44.28 -29.05
C ILE A 234 -15.17 -45.60 -29.18
N GLN A 235 -14.29 -45.89 -28.21
CA GLN A 235 -13.55 -47.16 -28.15
C GLN A 235 -14.51 -48.37 -28.04
N SER A 236 -15.57 -48.27 -27.23
CA SER A 236 -16.58 -49.34 -27.12
C SER A 236 -17.35 -49.58 -28.42
N LEU A 237 -17.62 -48.51 -29.19
CA LEU A 237 -18.29 -48.60 -30.49
C LEU A 237 -17.37 -49.21 -31.56
N GLN A 238 -16.09 -48.83 -31.59
CA GLN A 238 -15.10 -49.43 -32.49
C GLN A 238 -14.93 -50.94 -32.27
N ASN A 239 -14.98 -51.38 -31.02
CA ASN A 239 -14.81 -52.79 -30.65
C ASN A 239 -16.03 -53.68 -30.98
N LYS A 240 -17.16 -53.11 -31.45
CA LYS A 240 -18.29 -53.91 -31.93
C LYS A 240 -18.03 -54.49 -33.33
N PRO A 241 -18.22 -55.81 -33.55
CA PRO A 241 -17.84 -56.51 -34.78
C PRO A 241 -18.56 -56.00 -36.04
N THR A 242 -19.75 -55.41 -35.90
CA THR A 242 -20.55 -54.84 -37.00
C THR A 242 -19.95 -53.54 -37.54
N ILE A 243 -19.34 -52.71 -36.68
CA ILE A 243 -18.74 -51.42 -37.06
C ILE A 243 -17.33 -51.63 -37.63
N LYS A 244 -16.56 -52.56 -37.06
CA LYS A 244 -15.24 -52.95 -37.58
C LYS A 244 -15.34 -53.43 -39.04
N LYS A 245 -16.35 -54.26 -39.36
CA LYS A 245 -16.64 -54.71 -40.73
C LYS A 245 -17.11 -53.59 -41.66
N SER A 246 -17.90 -52.61 -41.19
CA SER A 246 -18.33 -51.50 -42.04
C SER A 246 -17.21 -50.50 -42.32
N LEU A 247 -16.31 -50.25 -41.35
CA LEU A 247 -15.10 -49.43 -41.52
C LEU A 247 -14.11 -50.10 -42.48
N ASP A 248 -13.88 -51.42 -42.36
CA ASP A 248 -13.04 -52.18 -43.30
C ASP A 248 -13.64 -52.20 -44.72
N LYS A 249 -14.96 -52.39 -44.85
CA LYS A 249 -15.63 -52.41 -46.16
C LYS A 249 -15.62 -51.02 -46.83
N GLN A 250 -15.73 -49.94 -46.05
CA GLN A 250 -15.67 -48.56 -46.56
C GLN A 250 -14.24 -48.12 -46.90
N SER A 251 -13.24 -48.58 -46.13
CA SER A 251 -11.81 -48.42 -46.45
C SER A 251 -11.44 -49.15 -47.75
N ASN A 252 -11.84 -50.42 -47.87
CA ASN A 252 -11.62 -51.21 -49.09
C ASN A 252 -12.37 -50.65 -50.31
N PHE A 253 -13.56 -50.05 -50.12
CA PHE A 253 -14.29 -49.38 -51.20
C PHE A 253 -13.61 -48.09 -51.68
N LYS A 254 -13.04 -47.28 -50.76
CA LYS A 254 -12.25 -46.08 -51.12
C LYS A 254 -10.93 -46.44 -51.82
N ILE A 255 -10.27 -47.52 -51.41
CA ILE A 255 -9.05 -48.01 -52.06
C ILE A 255 -9.39 -48.56 -53.46
N ALA A 256 -10.49 -49.31 -53.61
CA ALA A 256 -10.96 -49.82 -54.90
C ALA A 256 -11.41 -48.72 -55.87
N MET A 257 -12.02 -47.63 -55.38
CA MET A 257 -12.36 -46.47 -56.22
C MET A 257 -11.11 -45.70 -56.69
N LYS A 258 -10.06 -45.60 -55.87
CA LYS A 258 -8.81 -44.93 -56.25
C LYS A 258 -8.00 -45.73 -57.28
N THR A 259 -8.24 -47.03 -57.41
CA THR A 259 -7.64 -47.91 -58.44
C THR A 259 -8.48 -48.02 -59.71
N VAL A 260 -9.69 -47.43 -59.74
CA VAL A 260 -10.61 -47.47 -60.89
C VAL A 260 -10.96 -46.04 -61.30
N THR A 261 -9.94 -45.27 -61.62
CA THR A 261 -10.04 -44.13 -62.54
C THR A 261 -8.70 -44.04 -63.28
N PRO A 262 -8.68 -44.17 -64.62
CA PRO A 262 -7.47 -43.95 -65.42
C PRO A 262 -6.98 -42.51 -65.36
#